data_AF-A0A2Z3KDQ3-F1
#
_entry.id   AF-A0A2Z3KDQ3-F1
#
_cell.length_a   1.000
_cell.length_b   1.000
_cell.length_c   1.000
_cell.angle_alpha   90.00
_cell.angle_beta   90.00
_cell.angle_gamma   90.00
#
_symmetry.space_group_name_H-M   'P 1'
#
loop_
_entity.id
_entity.type
_entity.pdbx_description
1 polymer ?
#
loop_
_entity_poly.entity_id
_entity_poly.type
_entity_poly.pdbx_seq_one_letter_code
_entity_poly.pdbx_strand_id
1 'polypeptide(L)' 'MDGGCLITIEYLGESEDGKACKRCGGRPLNVKISRKRIFGRLWEVGKPQQVSLDDFDMYMATGLFEKK' A
#
# COMPACT_ATOMS: atom_id res chain seq x y z
N MET A 1 -2.25 -28.10 7.88
CA MET A 1 -1.47 -26.86 7.87
C MET A 1 -2.19 -25.92 6.92
N ASP A 2 -3.06 -25.06 7.48
CA ASP A 2 -3.79 -24.08 6.70
C ASP A 2 -2.78 -23.02 6.24
N GLY A 3 -2.31 -23.17 5.00
CA GLY A 3 -1.42 -22.21 4.37
C GLY A 3 -2.21 -20.94 4.11
N GLY A 4 -2.22 -20.03 5.09
CA GLY A 4 -2.87 -18.74 4.99
C GLY A 4 -2.48 -18.07 3.68
N CYS A 5 -3.47 -17.76 2.84
CA CYS A 5 -3.25 -17.16 1.55
C CYS A 5 -2.63 -15.77 1.76
N LEU A 6 -1.37 -15.61 1.36
CA LEU A 6 -0.66 -14.33 1.41
C LEU A 6 -0.90 -13.57 0.11
N ILE A 7 -1.39 -12.34 0.23
CA ILE A 7 -1.59 -11.43 -0.90
C ILE A 7 -0.46 -10.40 -0.89
N THR A 8 0.12 -10.18 -2.06
CA THR A 8 1.09 -9.11 -2.26
C THR A 8 0.36 -7.80 -2.51
N ILE A 9 0.67 -6.78 -1.70
CA ILE A 9 0.17 -5.42 -1.89
C ILE A 9 1.33 -4.44 -1.97
N GLU A 10 1.10 -3.30 -2.62
CA GLU A 10 2.06 -2.21 -2.75
C GLU A 10 1.47 -0.92 -2.20
N TYR A 11 2.27 -0.19 -1.43
CA TYR A 11 1.94 1.16 -0.99
C TYR A 11 2.11 2.15 -2.14
N LEU A 12 1.07 2.93 -2.42
CA LEU A 12 1.01 3.87 -3.53
C LEU A 12 1.76 5.18 -3.27
N GLY A 13 2.07 5.46 -2.01
CA GLY A 13 2.56 6.76 -1.60
C GLY A 13 1.44 7.75 -1.35
N GLU A 14 1.75 8.77 -0.56
CA GLU A 14 0.80 9.81 -0.18
C GLU A 14 1.28 11.18 -0.65
N SER A 15 0.30 12.03 -0.92
CA SER A 15 0.49 13.49 -0.99
C SER A 15 0.56 14.06 0.43
N GLU A 16 0.97 15.33 0.56
CA GLU A 16 1.08 16.00 1.87
C GLU A 16 -0.26 16.04 2.65
N ASP A 17 -1.38 16.01 1.92
CA ASP A 17 -2.75 15.96 2.45
C ASP A 17 -3.18 14.56 2.94
N GLY A 18 -2.28 13.57 2.90
CA GLY A 18 -2.57 12.19 3.32
C GLY A 18 -3.42 11.38 2.33
N LYS A 19 -3.63 11.89 1.11
CA LYS A 19 -4.36 11.17 0.06
C LYS A 19 -3.42 10.29 -0.75
N ALA A 20 -3.89 9.08 -1.08
CA ALA A 20 -3.22 8.17 -1.98
C ALA A 20 -2.89 8.87 -3.30
N CYS A 21 -1.66 8.73 -3.74
CA CYS A 21 -1.24 9.27 -5.02
C CYS A 21 -1.88 8.44 -6.15
N LYS A 22 -3.04 8.87 -6.65
CA LYS A 22 -3.69 8.21 -7.79
C LYS A 22 -2.74 8.26 -9.00
N ARG A 23 -2.31 7.10 -9.49
CA ARG A 23 -1.52 7.00 -10.73
C ARG A 23 -2.40 7.45 -11.90
N CYS A 24 -2.28 8.71 -12.30
CA CYS A 24 -2.87 9.20 -13.54
C CYS A 24 -1.87 8.94 -14.67
N GLY A 25 -2.15 7.98 -15.55
CA GLY A 25 -1.29 7.71 -16.73
C GLY A 25 0.02 6.95 -16.45
N GLY A 26 0.10 6.16 -15.37
CA GLY A 26 1.22 5.23 -15.13
C GLY A 26 2.40 5.78 -14.32
N ARG A 27 2.51 7.11 -14.13
CA ARG A 27 3.52 7.74 -13.27
C ARG A 27 2.88 8.32 -11.99
N PRO A 28 3.47 8.08 -10.80
CA PRO A 28 3.02 8.74 -9.58
C PRO A 28 3.27 10.25 -9.68
N LEU A 29 2.22 11.03 -9.92
CA LEU A 29 2.26 12.49 -9.95
C LEU A 29 2.16 13.00 -8.51
N ASN A 30 3.30 13.41 -7.92
CA ASN A 30 3.41 14.03 -6.58
C ASN A 30 3.33 13.09 -5.37
N VAL A 31 4.06 11.96 -5.38
CA VAL A 31 4.36 11.27 -4.11
C VAL A 31 5.30 12.17 -3.29
N LYS A 32 4.79 12.69 -2.17
CA LYS A 32 5.59 13.43 -1.18
C LYS A 32 6.06 12.49 -0.08
N ILE A 33 5.22 11.53 0.30
CA ILE A 33 5.51 10.52 1.30
C ILE A 33 5.64 9.17 0.60
N SER A 34 6.87 8.82 0.25
CA SER A 34 7.21 7.53 -0.36
C SER A 34 7.45 6.41 0.65
N ARG A 35 7.61 6.74 1.94
CA ARG A 35 7.85 5.77 3.02
C ARG A 35 7.07 6.16 4.27
N LYS A 36 6.30 5.24 4.83
CA LYS A 36 5.46 5.49 6.02
C LYS A 36 5.25 4.23 6.85
N ARG A 37 5.06 4.40 8.16
CA ARG A 37 4.62 3.30 9.03
C ARG A 37 3.09 3.28 9.09
N ILE A 38 2.49 2.17 8.68
CA ILE A 38 1.03 1.97 8.62
C ILE A 38 0.73 0.64 9.31
N PHE A 39 -0.19 0.64 10.28
CA PHE A 39 -0.50 -0.50 11.16
C PHE A 39 0.74 -1.18 11.76
N GLY A 40 1.73 -0.37 12.18
CA GLY A 40 2.97 -0.85 12.77
C GLY A 40 4.00 -1.41 11.77
N ARG A 41 3.65 -1.64 10.49
CA ARG A 41 4.58 -2.07 9.44
C ARG A 41 5.11 -0.88 8.65
N LEU A 42 6.37 -0.99 8.23
CA LEU A 42 7.00 0.01 7.39
C LEU A 42 6.71 -0.30 5.92
N TRP A 43 6.16 0.68 5.22
CA TRP A 43 5.83 0.60 3.80
C TRP A 43 6.65 1.60 2.99
N GLU A 44 7.04 1.20 1.78
CA GLU A 44 7.80 2.01 0.86
C GLU A 44 7.28 1.80 -0.57
N VAL A 45 7.10 2.88 -1.31
CA VAL A 45 6.62 2.85 -2.70
C VAL A 45 7.61 2.06 -3.56
N GLY A 46 7.10 1.14 -4.38
CA GLY A 46 7.92 0.25 -5.22
C GLY A 46 8.51 -0.95 -4.47
N LYS A 47 8.19 -1.12 -3.19
CA LYS A 47 8.53 -2.31 -2.39
C LYS A 47 7.25 -3.03 -1.95
N PRO A 48 6.66 -3.86 -2.82
CA PRO A 48 5.51 -4.66 -2.45
C PRO A 48 5.84 -5.62 -1.31
N GLN A 49 4.86 -5.90 -0.45
CA GLN A 49 5.00 -6.83 0.67
C GLN A 49 3.80 -7.76 0.75
N GLN A 50 4.00 -8.92 1.36
CA GLN A 50 2.97 -9.90 1.60
C GLN A 50 2.20 -9.63 2.89
N VAL A 51 0.88 -9.72 2.81
CA VAL A 51 -0.04 -9.59 3.93
C VAL A 51 -1.01 -10.76 3.91
N SER A 52 -1.55 -11.10 5.08
CA SER A 52 -2.63 -12.09 5.18
C SER A 52 -3.93 -11.53 4.58
N LEU A 53 -4.89 -12.40 4.26
CA LEU A 53 -6.23 -11.99 3.83
C LEU A 53 -6.93 -11.06 4.84
N ASP A 54 -6.75 -11.32 6.14
CA ASP A 54 -7.31 -10.49 7.22
C ASP A 54 -6.76 -9.05 7.18
N ASP A 55 -5.43 -8.93 7.04
CA ASP A 55 -4.74 -7.64 6.89
C ASP A 55 -5.11 -6.95 5.56
N PHE A 56 -5.33 -7.72 4.48
CA PHE A 56 -5.56 -7.19 3.14
C PHE A 56 -6.73 -6.22 3.10
N ASP A 57 -7.88 -6.59 3.68
CA ASP A 57 -9.09 -5.76 3.69
C ASP A 57 -8.84 -4.45 4.44
N MET A 58 -8.14 -4.53 5.58
CA MET A 58 -7.73 -3.37 6.38
C MET A 58 -6.84 -2.40 5.58
N TYR A 59 -5.86 -2.90 4.82
CA TYR A 59 -5.01 -2.06 3.98
C TYR A 59 -5.77 -1.46 2.79
N MET A 60 -6.64 -2.23 2.12
CA MET A 60 -7.44 -1.75 1.00
C MET A 60 -8.42 -0.65 1.41
N ALA A 61 -9.01 -0.75 2.61
CA ALA A 61 -9.93 0.27 3.14
C ALA A 61 -9.27 1.66 3.29
N THR A 62 -7.95 1.74 3.43
CA THR A 62 -7.23 3.03 3.48
C THR A 62 -7.19 3.74 2.12
N GLY A 63 -7.37 3.01 1.02
CA GLY A 63 -7.18 3.50 -0.35
C GLY A 63 -5.73 3.85 -0.71
N LEU A 64 -4.78 3.63 0.20
CA LEU A 64 -3.35 3.95 0.03
C LEU A 64 -2.54 2.82 -0.62
N PHE A 65 -3.17 1.67 -0.89
CA PHE A 65 -2.52 0.46 -1.35
C PHE A 65 -3.19 -0.09 -2.60
N GLU A 66 -2.41 -0.79 -3.43
CA GLU A 66 -2.90 -1.59 -4.55
C GLU A 66 -2.50 -3.06 -4.38
N LYS A 67 -3.34 -3.98 -4.86
CA LYS A 67 -2.98 -5.39 -5.01
C LYS A 67 -2.00 -5.56 -6.18
N LYS A 68 -0.97 -6.37 -6.00
CA LYS A 68 -0.06 -6.82 -7.07
C LYS A 68 -0.36 -8.23 -7.56
#